data_AF-A0A1C7MMW2-F1
#
_entry.id   AF-A0A1C7MMW2-F1
#
_cell.length_a   1.000
_cell.length_b   1.000
_cell.length_c   1.000
_cell.angle_alpha   90.00
_cell.angle_beta   90.00
_cell.angle_gamma   90.00
#
_symmetry.space_group_name_H-M   'P 1'
#
loop_
_entity.id
_entity.type
_entity.pdbx_description
1 polymer ?
#
loop_
_entity_poly.entity_id
_entity_poly.type
_entity_poly.pdbx_seq_one_letter_code
_entity_poly.pdbx_strand_id
1 'polypeptide(L)'
;MFAFGLNTHTFFDTVRTVLERNSTLLIDNGDTRMDNARRLISKIVNALTATQETGGPAACAYLLGHPDHYTDRMFKTFYWRTYFYRAVDTGFPADKRFISEPDVGEKVVVAKKAGSIIPASRVNDYCFRPVRFAKWSLYDYLKKTDVCPLRAKHKLDEPFLTDTDHVSNSSSGDENSECEEDVVEPDSKDIYRFTSGHPSANTHGVVLLRGNNQYVLNFLGGTLPRQECGDREEYCMTMMMLFAPQGWRTGKDLKEMDVTWHHAFSNTNFAPEHMEVMKNMNVLYECHDAGMISHHNDELMSYAWRCQRA
;
A
#
# COMPACT_ATOMS: atom_id res chain seq x y z
N MET A 1 -17.08 -5.18 -15.70
CA MET A 1 -17.90 -4.06 -16.22
C MET A 1 -16.96 -2.92 -16.55
N PHE A 2 -16.90 -2.48 -17.82
CA PHE A 2 -15.86 -1.58 -18.34
C PHE A 2 -15.88 -0.20 -17.66
N ALA A 3 -14.72 0.25 -17.16
CA ALA A 3 -14.48 1.63 -16.74
C ALA A 3 -13.31 2.22 -17.54
N PHE A 4 -13.41 2.21 -18.87
CA PHE A 4 -12.51 3.03 -19.70
C PHE A 4 -12.99 4.47 -19.59
N GLY A 5 -12.37 5.22 -18.68
CA GLY A 5 -12.68 6.63 -18.47
C GLY A 5 -12.30 7.44 -19.71
N LEU A 6 -13.27 8.18 -20.26
CA LEU A 6 -12.96 9.26 -21.19
C LEU A 6 -11.97 10.22 -20.53
N ASN A 7 -10.92 10.61 -21.26
CA ASN A 7 -10.03 11.68 -20.81
C ASN A 7 -10.87 12.91 -20.43
N THR A 8 -10.56 13.52 -19.28
CA THR A 8 -11.36 14.62 -18.72
C THR A 8 -11.59 15.74 -19.75
N HIS A 9 -10.60 16.05 -20.57
CA HIS A 9 -10.71 17.06 -21.63
C HIS A 9 -11.71 16.65 -22.73
N THR A 10 -11.66 15.40 -23.22
CA THR A 10 -12.56 14.93 -24.28
C THR A 10 -14.00 14.82 -23.80
N PHE A 11 -14.20 14.48 -22.53
CA PHE A 11 -15.50 14.53 -21.88
C PHE A 11 -16.10 15.95 -21.93
N PHE A 12 -15.35 16.95 -21.45
CA PHE A 12 -15.83 18.33 -21.38
C PHE A 12 -16.03 18.97 -22.76
N ASP A 13 -15.18 18.65 -23.74
CA ASP A 13 -15.36 19.13 -25.12
C ASP A 13 -16.61 18.55 -25.77
N THR A 14 -16.88 17.26 -25.55
CA THR A 14 -18.08 16.60 -26.09
C THR A 14 -19.35 17.20 -25.50
N VAL A 15 -19.37 17.42 -24.17
CA VAL A 15 -20.47 18.09 -23.47
C VAL A 15 -20.67 19.51 -23.99
N ARG A 16 -19.59 20.29 -24.13
CA ARG A 16 -19.63 21.67 -24.67
C ARG A 16 -20.22 21.70 -26.08
N THR A 17 -19.73 20.83 -26.96
CA THR A 17 -20.16 20.77 -28.36
C THR A 17 -21.65 20.44 -28.47
N VAL A 18 -22.15 19.52 -27.64
CA VAL A 18 -23.59 19.16 -27.61
C VAL A 18 -24.43 20.32 -27.06
N LEU A 19 -23.96 21.03 -26.03
CA LEU A 19 -24.65 22.19 -25.47
C LEU A 19 -24.74 23.36 -26.47
N GLU A 20 -23.64 23.71 -27.14
CA GLU A 20 -23.61 24.81 -28.12
C GLU A 20 -24.56 24.54 -29.30
N ARG A 21 -24.55 23.30 -29.82
CA ARG A 21 -25.42 22.87 -30.93
C ARG A 21 -26.91 22.84 -30.57
N ASN A 22 -27.26 22.75 -29.28
CA ASN A 22 -28.64 22.67 -28.80
C ASN A 22 -29.03 23.90 -27.96
N SER A 23 -28.32 25.02 -28.12
CA SER A 23 -28.55 26.27 -27.39
C SER A 23 -29.98 26.81 -27.53
N THR A 24 -30.65 26.56 -28.64
CA THR A 24 -32.06 26.92 -28.86
C THR A 24 -33.04 26.19 -27.94
N LEU A 25 -32.74 24.95 -27.55
CA LEU A 25 -33.55 24.16 -26.60
C LEU A 25 -33.42 24.66 -25.15
N LEU A 26 -32.39 25.46 -24.87
CA LEU A 26 -32.16 26.07 -23.55
C LEU A 26 -32.88 27.42 -23.39
N ILE A 27 -33.27 28.06 -24.50
CA ILE A 27 -33.88 29.39 -24.53
C ILE A 27 -35.42 29.30 -24.48
N ASP A 28 -36.00 28.17 -24.89
CA ASP A 28 -37.45 27.99 -24.94
C ASP A 28 -38.03 27.66 -23.55
N ASN A 29 -38.73 28.64 -22.94
CA ASN A 29 -39.22 28.62 -21.56
C ASN A 29 -40.63 28.01 -21.39
N GLY A 30 -41.08 27.17 -22.33
CA GLY A 30 -42.39 26.49 -22.25
C GLY A 30 -42.45 25.30 -21.27
N ASP A 31 -43.67 24.80 -21.03
CA ASP A 31 -44.01 23.65 -20.15
C ASP A 31 -43.25 22.34 -20.48
N THR A 32 -42.53 22.29 -21.60
CA THR A 32 -41.72 21.16 -22.08
C THR A 32 -40.27 21.15 -21.57
N ARG A 33 -39.90 22.04 -20.63
CA ARG A 33 -38.52 22.15 -20.11
C ARG A 33 -37.94 20.82 -19.63
N MET A 34 -38.75 19.98 -18.95
CA MET A 34 -38.32 18.67 -18.48
C MET A 34 -38.01 17.70 -19.63
N ASP A 35 -38.82 17.70 -20.68
CA ASP A 35 -38.61 16.83 -21.84
C ASP A 35 -37.44 17.31 -22.70
N ASN A 36 -37.22 18.63 -22.78
CA ASN A 36 -36.04 19.22 -23.41
C ASN A 36 -34.76 18.85 -22.65
N ALA A 37 -34.77 18.91 -21.32
CA ALA A 37 -33.63 18.49 -20.49
C ALA A 37 -33.31 17.00 -20.67
N ARG A 38 -34.33 16.12 -20.68
CA ARG A 38 -34.14 14.68 -20.93
C ARG A 38 -33.52 14.44 -22.31
N ARG A 39 -34.04 15.08 -23.35
CA ARG A 39 -33.50 14.97 -24.72
C ARG A 39 -32.04 15.44 -24.79
N LEU A 40 -31.69 16.51 -24.09
CA LEU A 40 -30.33 17.05 -24.06
C LEU A 40 -29.37 16.09 -23.36
N ILE A 41 -29.76 15.53 -22.21
CA ILE A 41 -28.97 14.52 -21.50
C ILE A 41 -28.79 13.27 -22.38
N SER A 42 -29.85 12.78 -23.03
CA SER A 42 -29.74 11.64 -23.94
C SER A 42 -28.77 11.90 -25.10
N LYS A 43 -28.76 13.11 -25.66
CA LYS A 43 -27.79 13.50 -26.71
C LYS A 43 -26.35 13.52 -26.19
N ILE A 44 -26.13 14.03 -24.96
CA ILE A 44 -24.81 14.02 -24.32
C ILE A 44 -24.34 12.58 -24.11
N VAL A 45 -25.18 11.72 -23.53
CA VAL A 45 -24.84 10.32 -23.29
C VAL A 45 -24.53 9.60 -24.60
N ASN A 46 -25.37 9.74 -25.61
CA ASN A 46 -25.13 9.09 -26.91
C ASN A 46 -23.84 9.58 -27.58
N ALA A 47 -23.51 10.87 -27.47
CA ALA A 47 -22.25 11.41 -27.99
C ALA A 47 -21.04 10.88 -27.19
N LEU A 48 -21.14 10.81 -25.87
CA LEU A 48 -20.09 10.25 -25.01
C LEU A 48 -19.85 8.76 -25.28
N THR A 49 -20.92 7.98 -25.46
CA THR A 49 -20.83 6.56 -25.83
C THR A 49 -20.19 6.39 -27.20
N ALA A 50 -20.49 7.26 -28.17
CA ALA A 50 -19.84 7.22 -29.48
C ALA A 50 -18.35 7.60 -29.42
N THR A 51 -17.94 8.50 -28.52
CA THR A 51 -16.53 8.83 -28.31
C THR A 51 -15.77 7.78 -27.50
N GLN A 52 -16.49 6.85 -26.87
CA GLN A 52 -15.91 5.72 -26.15
C GLN A 52 -15.61 4.59 -27.16
N GLU A 53 -14.78 4.87 -28.15
CA GLU A 53 -14.31 3.86 -29.09
C GLU A 53 -13.14 3.07 -28.48
N THR A 54 -13.28 1.75 -28.42
CA THR A 54 -12.15 0.86 -28.16
C THR A 54 -11.28 0.84 -29.41
N GLY A 55 -10.05 1.35 -29.31
CA GLY A 55 -9.12 1.28 -30.44
C GLY A 55 -8.98 -0.15 -30.95
N GLY A 56 -9.00 -0.34 -32.27
CA GLY A 56 -8.85 -1.66 -32.90
C GLY A 56 -7.71 -2.52 -32.32
N PRO A 57 -6.51 -1.95 -32.03
CA PRO A 57 -5.45 -2.67 -31.34
C PRO A 57 -5.82 -3.19 -29.95
N ALA A 58 -6.57 -2.43 -29.15
CA ALA A 58 -7.02 -2.86 -27.83
C ALA A 58 -8.05 -3.99 -27.96
N ALA A 59 -9.01 -3.88 -28.88
CA ALA A 59 -9.97 -4.94 -29.14
C ALA A 59 -9.29 -6.24 -29.59
N CYS A 60 -8.30 -6.14 -30.50
CA CYS A 60 -7.50 -7.28 -30.93
C CYS A 60 -6.67 -7.89 -29.77
N ALA A 61 -6.08 -7.06 -28.91
CA ALA A 61 -5.32 -7.53 -27.75
C ALA A 61 -6.20 -8.33 -26.78
N TYR A 62 -7.42 -7.85 -26.51
CA TYR A 62 -8.40 -8.56 -25.68
C TYR A 62 -8.89 -9.87 -26.32
N LEU A 63 -9.15 -9.88 -27.64
CA LEU A 63 -9.54 -11.09 -28.37
C LEU A 63 -8.43 -12.16 -28.36
N LEU A 64 -7.17 -11.73 -28.31
CA LEU A 64 -6.00 -12.61 -28.19
C LEU A 64 -5.67 -12.99 -26.74
N GLY A 65 -6.42 -12.48 -25.75
CA GLY A 65 -6.20 -12.77 -24.33
C GLY A 65 -4.98 -12.08 -23.72
N HIS A 66 -4.48 -11.01 -24.34
CA HIS A 66 -3.39 -10.23 -23.76
C HIS A 66 -3.90 -9.38 -22.57
N PRO A 67 -3.15 -9.31 -21.46
CA PRO A 67 -3.51 -8.45 -20.34
C PRO A 67 -3.35 -6.97 -20.73
N ASP A 68 -4.22 -6.12 -20.18
CA ASP A 68 -4.26 -4.67 -20.46
C ASP A 68 -3.06 -3.90 -19.89
N HIS A 69 -2.29 -4.54 -19.01
CA HIS A 69 -1.13 -3.93 -18.36
C HIS A 69 0.00 -4.94 -18.20
N TYR A 70 1.23 -4.46 -18.37
CA TYR A 70 2.43 -5.20 -18.02
C TYR A 70 2.75 -4.97 -16.55
N THR A 71 2.44 -5.96 -15.69
CA THR A 71 2.78 -5.91 -14.26
C THR A 71 3.71 -7.06 -13.94
N ASP A 72 5.02 -6.82 -14.00
CA ASP A 72 6.04 -7.78 -13.56
C ASP A 72 6.04 -7.99 -12.03
N ARG A 73 5.57 -6.97 -11.28
CA ARG A 73 5.57 -6.95 -9.81
C ARG A 73 4.34 -6.28 -9.24
N MET A 74 3.80 -6.87 -8.17
CA MET A 74 2.70 -6.29 -7.40
C MET A 74 3.23 -5.38 -6.31
N PHE A 75 2.67 -4.18 -6.19
CA PHE A 75 3.03 -3.23 -5.13
C PHE A 75 2.08 -3.36 -3.95
N LYS A 76 2.62 -3.50 -2.74
CA LYS A 76 1.84 -3.54 -1.49
C LYS A 76 2.01 -2.25 -0.72
N THR A 77 0.89 -1.60 -0.43
CA THR A 77 0.87 -0.38 0.38
C THR A 77 1.32 -0.65 1.80
N PHE A 78 2.33 0.11 2.27
CA PHE A 78 2.94 -0.06 3.57
C PHE A 78 3.01 1.28 4.33
N TYR A 79 2.16 1.45 5.34
CA TYR A 79 2.15 2.62 6.21
C TYR A 79 3.18 2.50 7.33
N TRP A 80 4.44 2.83 7.03
CA TRP A 80 5.58 2.54 7.91
C TRP A 80 5.48 3.21 9.30
N ARG A 81 4.89 4.41 9.36
CA ARG A 81 4.70 5.14 10.63
C ARG A 81 3.87 4.39 11.65
N THR A 82 2.86 3.63 11.23
CA THR A 82 2.04 2.83 12.17
C THR A 82 2.86 1.76 12.91
N TYR A 83 3.84 1.16 12.22
CA TYR A 83 4.78 0.21 12.81
C TYR A 83 5.81 0.91 13.68
N PHE A 84 6.29 2.08 13.25
CA PHE A 84 7.21 2.90 14.03
C PHE A 84 6.58 3.33 15.36
N TYR A 85 5.35 3.86 15.34
CA TYR A 85 4.61 4.23 16.54
C TYR A 85 4.46 3.07 17.51
N ARG A 86 4.09 1.89 17.00
CA ARG A 86 3.97 0.68 17.81
C ARG A 86 5.32 0.23 18.41
N ALA A 87 6.41 0.34 17.66
CA ALA A 87 7.74 0.03 18.17
C ALA A 87 8.13 0.98 19.31
N VAL A 88 7.93 2.28 19.16
CA VAL A 88 8.23 3.26 20.22
C VAL A 88 7.33 3.06 21.44
N ASP A 89 6.02 2.89 21.25
CA ASP A 89 5.06 2.76 22.36
C ASP A 89 5.33 1.52 23.23
N THR A 90 5.69 0.41 22.59
CA THR A 90 6.03 -0.85 23.29
C THR A 90 7.50 -0.96 23.71
N GLY A 91 8.32 0.03 23.36
CA GLY A 91 9.76 0.09 23.59
C GLY A 91 10.15 0.78 24.89
N PHE A 92 11.08 1.72 24.81
CA PHE A 92 11.58 2.48 25.95
C PHE A 92 10.92 3.85 26.06
N PRO A 93 10.61 4.34 27.28
CA PRO A 93 9.95 5.64 27.46
C PRO A 93 10.72 6.82 26.86
N ALA A 94 12.06 6.74 26.79
CA ALA A 94 12.91 7.77 26.21
C ALA A 94 12.66 8.00 24.71
N ASP A 95 12.24 6.96 23.99
CA ASP A 95 12.03 6.99 22.54
C ASP A 95 10.72 7.71 22.16
N LYS A 96 9.83 7.97 23.13
CA LYS A 96 8.58 8.71 22.91
C LYS A 96 8.80 10.12 22.35
N ARG A 97 10.02 10.66 22.47
CA ARG A 97 10.44 11.92 21.84
C ARG A 97 10.29 11.92 20.32
N PHE A 98 10.30 10.76 19.66
CA PHE A 98 10.13 10.66 18.20
C PHE A 98 8.67 10.79 17.75
N ILE A 99 7.70 10.82 18.69
CA ILE A 99 6.25 10.88 18.41
C ILE A 99 5.64 12.18 18.95
N SER A 100 6.43 13.25 19.11
CA SER A 100 6.02 14.46 19.84
C SER A 100 4.81 15.21 19.26
N GLU A 101 4.28 14.82 18.11
CA GLU A 101 2.96 15.27 17.63
C GLU A 101 2.09 14.06 17.27
N PRO A 102 0.85 13.95 17.78
CA PRO A 102 -0.12 13.03 17.21
C PRO A 102 -0.39 13.52 15.79
N ASP A 103 0.12 12.79 14.80
CA ASP A 103 -0.25 13.00 13.41
C ASP A 103 -1.80 12.94 13.35
N VAL A 104 -2.42 14.09 13.06
CA VAL A 104 -3.88 14.35 13.13
C VAL A 104 -4.66 13.55 12.06
N GLY A 105 -4.05 12.50 11.50
CA GLY A 105 -4.55 11.72 10.39
C GLY A 105 -4.39 10.22 10.52
N GLU A 106 -4.22 9.65 11.72
CA GLU A 106 -4.24 8.19 11.87
C GLU A 106 -5.63 7.63 11.51
N LYS A 107 -5.80 7.27 10.23
CA LYS A 107 -6.97 6.57 9.72
C LYS A 107 -6.92 5.13 10.25
N VAL A 108 -7.49 4.93 11.43
CA VAL A 108 -7.72 3.58 11.96
C VAL A 108 -8.80 2.91 11.13
N VAL A 109 -8.45 1.80 10.45
CA VAL A 109 -9.45 0.93 9.82
C VAL A 109 -10.15 0.18 10.94
N VAL A 110 -11.42 0.51 11.15
CA VAL A 110 -12.23 -0.08 12.22
C VAL A 110 -13.09 -1.19 11.62
N ALA A 111 -12.91 -2.43 12.11
CA ALA A 111 -13.78 -3.54 11.79
C ALA A 111 -14.79 -3.76 12.92
N LYS A 112 -16.09 -3.75 12.60
CA LYS A 112 -17.15 -4.08 13.55
C LYS A 112 -17.36 -5.59 13.56
N LYS A 113 -17.15 -6.25 14.70
CA LYS A 113 -17.35 -7.71 14.86
C LYS A 113 -18.17 -7.99 16.11
N ALA A 114 -19.31 -8.69 15.94
CA ALA A 114 -20.20 -9.14 17.03
C ALA A 114 -20.58 -8.05 18.06
N GLY A 115 -20.81 -6.81 17.60
CA GLY A 115 -21.16 -5.67 18.46
C GLY A 115 -19.95 -4.93 19.05
N SER A 116 -18.73 -5.44 18.91
CA SER A 116 -17.49 -4.77 19.31
C SER A 116 -16.80 -4.08 18.13
N ILE A 117 -16.32 -2.87 18.36
CA ILE A 117 -15.49 -2.09 17.45
C ILE A 117 -14.03 -2.54 17.68
N ILE A 118 -13.42 -3.19 16.70
CA ILE A 118 -12.02 -3.64 16.80
C ILE A 118 -11.18 -2.83 15.81
N PRO A 119 -10.06 -2.22 16.24
CA PRO A 119 -9.11 -1.64 15.30
C PRO A 119 -8.45 -2.76 14.50
N ALA A 120 -8.76 -2.86 13.20
CA ALA A 120 -8.11 -3.78 12.27
C ALA A 120 -6.77 -3.19 11.84
N SER A 121 -5.81 -3.17 12.77
CA SER A 121 -4.46 -2.70 12.49
C SER A 121 -3.63 -3.80 11.83
N ARG A 122 -3.15 -3.55 10.61
CA ARG A 122 -2.16 -4.41 9.91
C ARG A 122 -0.91 -4.67 10.74
N VAL A 123 -0.60 -3.78 11.70
CA VAL A 123 0.54 -3.97 12.61
C VAL A 123 0.34 -5.19 13.51
N ASN A 124 -0.91 -5.53 13.86
CA ASN A 124 -1.20 -6.73 14.63
C ASN A 124 -0.86 -8.01 13.84
N ASP A 125 -1.03 -8.01 12.51
CA ASP A 125 -0.69 -9.16 11.68
C ASP A 125 0.80 -9.53 11.81
N TYR A 126 1.68 -8.52 11.94
CA TYR A 126 3.11 -8.74 12.14
C TYR A 126 3.46 -9.04 13.61
N CYS A 127 2.94 -8.29 14.59
CA CYS A 127 3.25 -8.51 16.01
C CYS A 127 2.79 -9.87 16.51
N PHE A 128 1.67 -10.37 15.99
CA PHE A 128 1.12 -11.69 16.32
C PHE A 128 1.36 -12.73 15.23
N ARG A 129 2.34 -12.51 14.35
CA ARG A 129 2.69 -13.43 13.26
C ARG A 129 2.92 -14.87 13.75
N PRO A 130 2.65 -15.87 12.90
CA PRO A 130 2.91 -17.28 13.21
C PRO A 130 4.36 -17.53 13.69
N VAL A 131 4.55 -18.54 14.54
CA VAL A 131 5.87 -18.89 15.12
C VAL A 131 6.91 -19.18 14.03
N ARG A 132 6.49 -19.77 12.90
CA ARG A 132 7.35 -20.02 11.74
C ARG A 132 8.05 -18.76 11.22
N PHE A 133 7.39 -17.61 11.29
CA PHE A 133 7.90 -16.32 10.83
C PHE A 133 8.45 -15.47 11.98
N ALA A 134 8.65 -16.04 13.17
CA ALA A 134 9.10 -15.29 14.34
C ALA A 134 10.43 -14.56 14.10
N LYS A 135 11.37 -15.18 13.38
CA LYS A 135 12.71 -14.63 13.09
C LYS A 135 12.78 -13.81 11.80
N TRP A 136 11.65 -13.40 11.23
CA TRP A 136 11.65 -12.62 10.00
C TRP A 136 11.64 -11.13 10.32
N SER A 137 12.40 -10.36 9.54
CA SER A 137 12.33 -8.90 9.57
C SER A 137 10.93 -8.45 9.10
N LEU A 138 10.53 -7.25 9.50
CA LEU A 138 9.26 -6.68 9.08
C LEU A 138 9.19 -6.57 7.55
N TYR A 139 10.29 -6.13 6.94
CA TYR A 139 10.39 -6.00 5.50
C TYR A 139 10.17 -7.33 4.78
N ASP A 140 10.86 -8.39 5.21
CA ASP A 140 10.72 -9.72 4.59
C ASP A 140 9.34 -10.31 4.78
N TYR A 141 8.76 -10.14 5.97
CA TYR A 141 7.41 -10.60 6.27
C TYR A 141 6.39 -9.96 5.33
N LEU A 142 6.40 -8.63 5.20
CA LEU A 142 5.44 -7.94 4.35
C LEU A 142 5.63 -8.23 2.86
N LYS A 143 6.87 -8.43 2.42
CA LYS A 143 7.23 -8.77 1.03
C LYS A 143 6.79 -10.18 0.65
N LYS A 144 7.00 -11.15 1.54
CA LYS A 144 6.89 -12.59 1.24
C LYS A 144 5.60 -13.21 1.79
N THR A 145 4.75 -12.48 2.49
CA THR A 145 3.50 -13.03 3.04
C THR A 145 2.27 -12.23 2.68
N ASP A 146 1.15 -12.93 2.64
CA ASP A 146 -0.17 -12.32 2.57
C ASP A 146 -1.14 -12.86 3.61
N VAL A 147 -2.17 -12.07 3.92
CA VAL A 147 -3.19 -12.42 4.90
C VAL A 147 -4.49 -12.71 4.18
N CYS A 148 -4.95 -13.96 4.22
CA CYS A 148 -6.17 -14.40 3.55
C CYS A 148 -7.23 -14.85 4.56
N PRO A 149 -8.53 -14.75 4.22
CA PRO A 149 -9.60 -15.28 5.06
C PRO A 149 -9.53 -16.81 5.16
N LEU A 150 -9.84 -17.35 6.34
CA LEU A 150 -9.98 -18.78 6.57
C LEU A 150 -11.30 -19.27 6.00
N ARG A 151 -11.26 -20.36 5.21
CA ARG A 151 -12.47 -21.05 4.74
C ARG A 151 -13.21 -21.68 5.92
N ALA A 152 -14.54 -21.86 5.80
CA ALA A 152 -15.41 -22.36 6.87
C ALA A 152 -14.92 -23.69 7.50
N LYS A 153 -14.31 -24.57 6.69
CA LYS A 153 -13.71 -25.85 7.13
C LYS A 153 -12.52 -25.69 8.09
N HIS A 154 -11.91 -24.51 8.18
CA HIS A 154 -10.77 -24.22 9.05
C HIS A 154 -11.12 -23.34 10.25
N LYS A 155 -12.41 -23.00 10.44
CA LYS A 155 -12.85 -22.05 11.49
C LYS A 155 -12.99 -22.67 12.90
N LEU A 156 -13.01 -24.00 13.03
CA LEU A 156 -13.14 -24.79 14.28
C LEU A 156 -12.53 -26.19 13.97
N ASP A 157 -11.82 -26.96 14.79
CA ASP A 157 -11.60 -27.06 16.24
C ASP A 157 -10.13 -27.50 16.49
N GLU A 158 -9.45 -26.95 17.50
CA GLU A 158 -8.42 -27.58 18.37
C GLU A 158 -7.70 -26.47 19.16
N PRO A 159 -7.40 -26.67 20.46
CA PRO A 159 -6.82 -25.66 21.32
C PRO A 159 -5.40 -25.30 20.90
N PHE A 160 -5.04 -24.05 21.17
CA PHE A 160 -3.68 -23.52 21.15
C PHE A 160 -2.69 -24.46 21.84
N LEU A 161 -1.94 -25.25 21.08
CA LEU A 161 -0.64 -25.79 21.50
C LEU A 161 0.32 -25.87 20.31
N THR A 162 1.59 -25.79 20.68
CA THR A 162 2.80 -25.53 19.90
C THR A 162 3.21 -26.63 18.93
N ASP A 163 3.98 -26.20 17.92
CA ASP A 163 4.75 -26.95 16.93
C ASP A 163 3.96 -27.72 15.86
N THR A 164 4.17 -27.31 14.61
CA THR A 164 4.00 -28.10 13.36
C THR A 164 2.62 -28.23 12.67
N ASP A 165 1.61 -27.40 12.95
CA ASP A 165 0.36 -27.48 12.19
C ASP A 165 0.42 -26.79 10.81
N HIS A 166 0.93 -27.55 9.85
CA HIS A 166 0.83 -27.32 8.41
C HIS A 166 -0.48 -27.91 7.90
N VAL A 167 -1.46 -27.08 7.57
CA VAL A 167 -2.73 -27.56 7.00
C VAL A 167 -2.58 -27.70 5.49
N SER A 168 -2.25 -28.90 5.02
CA SER A 168 -2.19 -29.24 3.59
C SER A 168 -3.61 -29.28 3.00
N ASN A 169 -3.90 -28.43 2.01
CA ASN A 169 -5.20 -28.40 1.33
C ASN A 169 -5.34 -29.60 0.34
N SER A 170 -6.11 -30.63 0.71
CA SER A 170 -6.56 -31.67 -0.22
C SER A 170 -7.76 -31.14 -1.03
N SER A 171 -7.54 -30.87 -2.32
CA SER A 171 -8.58 -30.28 -3.18
C SER A 171 -9.66 -31.31 -3.52
N SER A 172 -10.88 -31.07 -3.06
CA SER A 172 -12.10 -31.44 -3.78
C SER A 172 -12.73 -30.13 -4.24
N GLY A 173 -12.90 -30.00 -5.56
CA GLY A 173 -13.32 -28.77 -6.22
C GLY A 173 -14.69 -28.31 -5.76
N ASP A 174 -14.82 -27.00 -5.54
CA ASP A 174 -16.08 -26.30 -5.71
C ASP A 174 -15.79 -24.81 -5.91
N GLU A 175 -16.18 -24.33 -7.09
CA GLU A 175 -16.06 -22.96 -7.55
C GLU A 175 -17.25 -22.15 -7.03
N ASN A 176 -17.03 -21.28 -6.03
CA ASN A 176 -17.71 -19.98 -5.95
C ASN A 176 -17.29 -19.19 -4.71
N SER A 177 -16.69 -18.02 -4.91
CA SER A 177 -16.90 -16.86 -4.04
C SER A 177 -16.31 -15.62 -4.69
N GLU A 178 -17.19 -14.78 -5.24
CA GLU A 178 -16.86 -13.44 -5.72
C GLU A 178 -16.48 -12.53 -4.55
N CYS A 179 -15.22 -12.12 -4.50
CA CYS A 179 -14.78 -10.90 -3.81
C CYS A 179 -13.57 -10.35 -4.56
N GLU A 180 -13.80 -9.31 -5.37
CA GLU A 180 -12.79 -8.53 -6.06
C GLU A 180 -12.02 -7.66 -5.04
N GLU A 181 -11.01 -8.24 -4.41
CA GLU A 181 -9.79 -7.53 -4.02
C GLU A 181 -8.65 -8.27 -4.73
N ASP A 182 -7.58 -7.56 -5.12
CA ASP A 182 -6.37 -8.09 -5.78
C ASP A 182 -5.61 -9.08 -4.88
N VAL A 183 -6.23 -10.20 -4.53
CA VAL A 183 -5.65 -11.27 -3.73
C VAL A 183 -4.84 -12.13 -4.67
N VAL A 184 -3.52 -12.02 -4.57
CA VAL A 184 -2.59 -12.87 -5.30
C VAL A 184 -2.86 -14.33 -4.93
N GLU A 185 -3.20 -15.14 -5.93
CA GLU A 185 -3.45 -16.57 -5.76
C GLU A 185 -2.25 -17.23 -5.03
N PRO A 186 -2.48 -17.87 -3.87
CA PRO A 186 -1.40 -18.39 -3.05
C PRO A 186 -0.71 -19.59 -3.70
N ASP A 187 0.59 -19.45 -3.95
CA ASP A 187 1.43 -20.51 -4.55
C ASP A 187 1.69 -21.68 -3.57
N SER A 188 1.44 -21.47 -2.27
CA SER A 188 1.41 -22.54 -1.27
C SER A 188 0.02 -22.73 -0.68
N LYS A 189 -0.45 -23.98 -0.65
CA LYS A 189 -1.71 -24.40 -0.01
C LYS A 189 -1.72 -24.26 1.52
N ASP A 190 -0.61 -23.86 2.12
CA ASP A 190 -0.41 -23.91 3.56
C ASP A 190 -0.77 -22.56 4.19
N ILE A 191 -1.80 -22.59 5.04
CA ILE A 191 -2.24 -21.43 5.80
C ILE A 191 -1.69 -21.53 7.22
N TYR A 192 -0.88 -20.55 7.63
CA TYR A 192 -0.30 -20.46 8.95
C TYR A 192 -1.18 -19.61 9.88
N ARG A 193 -1.49 -20.11 11.07
CA ARG A 193 -2.33 -19.40 12.04
C ARG A 193 -1.55 -18.37 12.85
N PHE A 194 -2.20 -17.25 13.15
CA PHE A 194 -1.67 -16.22 14.04
C PHE A 194 -1.51 -16.75 15.47
N THR A 195 -0.60 -16.13 16.22
CA THR A 195 -0.42 -16.40 17.66
C THR A 195 -1.59 -15.87 18.50
N SER A 196 -1.70 -16.36 19.74
CA SER A 196 -2.76 -15.97 20.67
C SER A 196 -2.73 -14.46 20.94
N GLY A 197 -3.90 -13.83 20.90
CA GLY A 197 -4.04 -12.38 21.08
C GLY A 197 -4.27 -11.59 19.79
N HIS A 198 -4.16 -12.23 18.62
CA HIS A 198 -4.50 -11.57 17.35
C HIS A 198 -6.03 -11.38 17.21
N PRO A 199 -6.54 -10.16 16.93
CA PRO A 199 -7.99 -9.92 16.83
C PRO A 199 -8.69 -10.74 15.73
N SER A 200 -7.95 -11.10 14.70
CA SER A 200 -8.44 -11.83 13.52
C SER A 200 -7.95 -13.28 13.45
N ALA A 201 -7.35 -13.83 14.51
CA ALA A 201 -6.77 -15.19 14.53
C ALA A 201 -7.71 -16.28 13.98
N ASN A 202 -9.00 -16.21 14.32
CA ASN A 202 -9.98 -17.24 13.94
C ASN A 202 -10.58 -17.02 12.54
N THR A 203 -10.28 -15.89 11.91
CA THR A 203 -10.91 -15.48 10.64
C THR A 203 -9.92 -15.38 9.50
N HIS A 204 -8.65 -15.16 9.79
CA HIS A 204 -7.61 -14.92 8.81
C HIS A 204 -6.39 -15.76 9.16
N GLY A 205 -5.63 -16.14 8.13
CA GLY A 205 -4.34 -16.80 8.27
C GLY A 205 -3.31 -16.19 7.33
N VAL A 206 -2.06 -16.55 7.53
CA VAL A 206 -0.92 -16.05 6.77
C VAL A 206 -0.51 -17.08 5.75
N VAL A 207 -0.28 -16.66 4.51
CA VAL A 207 0.21 -17.52 3.43
C VAL A 207 1.55 -17.00 2.94
N LEU A 208 2.40 -17.91 2.50
CA LEU A 208 3.72 -17.60 1.95
C LEU A 208 3.64 -17.42 0.43
N LEU A 209 4.14 -16.29 -0.04
CA LEU A 209 4.28 -15.95 -1.46
C LEU A 209 5.66 -16.41 -1.96
N ARG A 210 5.68 -17.01 -3.14
CA ARG A 210 6.90 -17.53 -3.77
C ARG A 210 7.11 -16.91 -5.16
N GLY A 211 8.37 -16.90 -5.60
CA GLY A 211 8.75 -16.43 -6.94
C GLY A 211 8.29 -15.00 -7.24
N ASN A 212 7.57 -14.85 -8.36
CA ASN A 212 7.13 -13.55 -8.87
C ASN A 212 5.95 -12.95 -8.10
N ASN A 213 5.27 -13.74 -7.26
CA ASN A 213 4.14 -13.29 -6.45
C ASN A 213 4.56 -12.47 -5.22
N GLN A 214 5.86 -12.28 -4.98
CA GLN A 214 6.35 -11.42 -3.90
C GLN A 214 6.08 -9.95 -4.18
N TYR A 215 5.67 -9.23 -3.13
CA TYR A 215 5.34 -7.83 -3.22
C TYR A 215 6.57 -6.91 -3.24
N VAL A 216 6.46 -5.78 -3.92
CA VAL A 216 7.32 -4.61 -3.71
C VAL A 216 6.61 -3.66 -2.75
N LEU A 217 7.26 -3.28 -1.66
CA LEU A 217 6.62 -2.42 -0.66
C LEU A 217 6.60 -0.96 -1.12
N ASN A 218 5.41 -0.36 -1.10
CA ASN A 218 5.21 1.07 -1.33
C ASN A 218 5.07 1.80 0.00
N PHE A 219 6.09 2.55 0.39
CA PHE A 219 6.17 3.23 1.68
C PHE A 219 5.28 4.50 1.70
N LEU A 220 4.27 4.50 2.55
CA LEU A 220 3.38 5.63 2.83
C LEU A 220 3.47 6.06 4.30
N GLY A 221 3.01 7.28 4.61
CA GLY A 221 3.03 7.84 5.97
C GLY A 221 4.09 8.93 6.19
N GLY A 222 4.61 9.54 5.11
CA GLY A 222 5.65 10.56 5.15
C GLY A 222 7.00 10.03 4.69
N THR A 223 7.98 10.93 4.62
CA THR A 223 9.34 10.61 4.18
C THR A 223 10.06 9.78 5.24
N LEU A 224 10.72 8.70 4.82
CA LEU A 224 11.60 7.94 5.71
C LEU A 224 12.75 8.83 6.20
N PRO A 225 13.22 8.68 7.45
CA PRO A 225 14.39 9.40 7.94
C PRO A 225 15.59 9.19 7.02
N ARG A 226 16.38 10.23 6.80
CA ARG A 226 17.57 10.17 5.94
C ARG A 226 18.78 9.81 6.79
N GLN A 227 19.71 9.10 6.19
CA GLN A 227 20.96 8.73 6.87
C GLN A 227 21.80 9.96 7.24
N GLU A 228 21.91 10.94 6.34
CA GLU A 228 22.81 12.09 6.44
C GLU A 228 22.13 13.39 6.93
N CYS A 229 20.81 13.38 7.13
CA CYS A 229 20.04 14.58 7.52
C CYS A 229 18.94 14.22 8.52
N GLY A 230 18.84 14.99 9.61
CA GLY A 230 17.87 14.77 10.69
C GLY A 230 18.45 14.07 11.92
N ASP A 231 17.58 13.43 12.71
CA ASP A 231 18.00 12.70 13.91
C ASP A 231 18.53 11.31 13.54
N ARG A 232 19.82 11.09 13.79
CA ARG A 232 20.51 9.82 13.53
C ARG A 232 19.90 8.66 14.31
N GLU A 233 19.42 8.91 15.53
CA GLU A 233 18.80 7.87 16.36
C GLU A 233 17.46 7.44 15.76
N GLU A 234 16.66 8.37 15.22
CA GLU A 234 15.40 8.07 14.53
C GLU A 234 15.63 7.23 13.27
N TYR A 235 16.67 7.55 12.49
CA TYR A 235 17.10 6.75 11.35
C TYR A 235 17.47 5.32 11.76
N CYS A 236 18.37 5.18 12.74
CA CYS A 236 18.81 3.87 13.21
C CYS A 236 17.65 3.05 13.76
N MET A 237 16.75 3.65 14.53
CA MET A 237 15.53 3.00 15.02
C MET A 237 14.63 2.53 13.87
N THR A 238 14.41 3.37 12.86
CA THR A 238 13.57 3.03 11.70
C THR A 238 14.16 1.87 10.91
N MET A 239 15.47 1.87 10.68
CA MET A 239 16.13 0.77 9.97
C MET A 239 16.11 -0.53 10.78
N MET A 240 16.29 -0.46 12.11
CA MET A 240 16.13 -1.61 13.00
C MET A 240 14.69 -2.15 12.96
N MET A 241 13.69 -1.26 13.02
CA MET A 241 12.28 -1.63 12.93
C MET A 241 11.95 -2.36 11.61
N LEU A 242 12.53 -1.95 10.49
CA LEU A 242 12.29 -2.58 9.19
C LEU A 242 13.08 -3.88 9.00
N PHE A 243 14.35 -3.90 9.39
CA PHE A 243 15.34 -4.89 8.94
C PHE A 243 16.00 -5.69 10.06
N ALA A 244 15.57 -5.58 11.32
CA ALA A 244 16.12 -6.39 12.41
C ALA A 244 16.07 -7.89 12.04
N PRO A 245 17.21 -8.60 12.07
CA PRO A 245 17.34 -9.95 11.51
C PRO A 245 16.60 -11.02 12.33
N GLN A 246 16.30 -10.76 13.59
CA GLN A 246 15.47 -11.64 14.44
C GLN A 246 13.99 -11.25 14.44
N GLY A 247 13.62 -10.22 13.67
CA GLY A 247 12.32 -9.58 13.78
C GLY A 247 12.08 -8.96 15.16
N TRP A 248 10.86 -8.48 15.38
CA TRP A 248 10.45 -7.91 16.66
C TRP A 248 8.94 -8.12 16.87
N ARG A 249 8.48 -8.20 18.11
CA ARG A 249 7.06 -8.15 18.48
C ARG A 249 6.76 -6.89 19.28
N THR A 250 7.75 -6.42 20.04
CA THR A 250 7.74 -5.16 20.80
C THR A 250 9.01 -4.36 20.50
N GLY A 251 8.98 -3.05 20.76
CA GLY A 251 10.17 -2.20 20.58
C GLY A 251 11.36 -2.61 21.43
N LYS A 252 11.14 -3.30 22.55
CA LYS A 252 12.20 -3.83 23.43
C LYS A 252 13.02 -4.94 22.76
N ASP A 253 12.47 -5.59 21.74
CA ASP A 253 13.19 -6.65 21.01
C ASP A 253 14.24 -6.06 20.06
N LEU A 254 14.17 -4.76 19.77
CA LEU A 254 15.03 -4.11 18.78
C LEU A 254 16.39 -3.69 19.36
N LYS A 255 16.47 -3.40 20.66
CA LYS A 255 17.71 -3.01 21.33
C LYS A 255 17.68 -3.31 22.82
N GLU A 256 18.86 -3.40 23.41
CA GLU A 256 19.03 -3.46 24.87
C GLU A 256 18.77 -2.10 25.54
N MET A 257 18.48 -2.13 26.84
CA MET A 257 18.02 -0.96 27.60
C MET A 257 19.01 0.20 27.60
N ASP A 258 20.29 -0.08 27.82
CA ASP A 258 21.33 0.94 28.00
C ASP A 258 22.15 1.22 26.73
N VAL A 259 21.67 0.72 25.59
CA VAL A 259 22.33 0.88 24.29
C VAL A 259 21.61 1.94 23.47
N THR A 260 22.37 2.83 22.81
CA THR A 260 21.83 3.82 21.86
C THR A 260 21.40 3.15 20.57
N TRP A 261 20.45 3.75 19.83
CA TRP A 261 20.01 3.21 18.55
C TRP A 261 21.15 3.14 17.54
N HIS A 262 22.04 4.13 17.54
CA HIS A 262 23.21 4.12 16.69
C HIS A 262 24.15 2.93 16.96
N HIS A 263 24.40 2.61 18.23
CA HIS A 263 25.27 1.49 18.60
C HIS A 263 24.60 0.14 18.30
N ALA A 264 23.30 0.01 18.60
CA ALA A 264 22.54 -1.19 18.25
C ALA A 264 22.53 -1.45 16.73
N PHE A 265 22.30 -0.40 15.93
CA PHE A 265 22.35 -0.48 14.47
C PHE A 265 23.73 -0.87 13.96
N SER A 266 24.80 -0.23 14.46
CA SER A 266 26.17 -0.49 14.01
C SER A 266 26.65 -1.91 14.33
N ASN A 267 26.17 -2.50 15.41
CA ASN A 267 26.50 -3.87 15.81
C ASN A 267 25.58 -4.93 15.21
N THR A 268 24.49 -4.53 14.54
CA THR A 268 23.56 -5.47 13.94
C THR A 268 24.07 -5.90 12.56
N ASN A 269 24.23 -7.21 12.36
CA ASN A 269 24.59 -7.75 11.06
C ASN A 269 23.34 -7.97 10.19
N PHE A 270 23.05 -7.00 9.33
CA PHE A 270 21.92 -7.08 8.39
C PHE A 270 22.21 -8.04 7.23
N ALA A 271 21.16 -8.58 6.63
CA ALA A 271 21.30 -9.36 5.41
C ALA A 271 21.82 -8.47 4.26
N PRO A 272 22.65 -8.99 3.33
CA PRO A 272 23.16 -8.21 2.20
C PRO A 272 22.05 -7.57 1.36
N GLU A 273 20.94 -8.29 1.15
CA GLU A 273 19.76 -7.79 0.45
C GLU A 273 19.14 -6.58 1.17
N HIS A 274 19.11 -6.59 2.50
CA HIS A 274 18.56 -5.48 3.29
C HIS A 274 19.48 -4.26 3.24
N MET A 275 20.80 -4.47 3.26
CA MET A 275 21.78 -3.39 3.10
C MET A 275 21.67 -2.72 1.73
N GLU A 276 21.43 -3.51 0.68
CA GLU A 276 21.18 -2.98 -0.67
C GLU A 276 19.88 -2.15 -0.71
N VAL A 277 18.81 -2.63 -0.08
CA VAL A 277 17.56 -1.87 0.02
C VAL A 277 17.78 -0.55 0.78
N MET A 278 18.49 -0.57 1.91
CA MET A 278 18.82 0.65 2.67
C MET A 278 19.62 1.64 1.81
N LYS A 279 20.61 1.15 1.05
CA LYS A 279 21.38 1.97 0.11
C LYS A 279 20.48 2.59 -0.97
N ASN A 280 19.59 1.80 -1.57
CA ASN A 280 18.68 2.27 -2.61
C ASN A 280 17.69 3.32 -2.08
N MET A 281 17.24 3.19 -0.82
CA MET A 281 16.44 4.21 -0.14
C MET A 281 17.18 5.56 -0.06
N ASN A 282 18.48 5.56 0.18
CA ASN A 282 19.29 6.79 0.21
C ASN A 282 19.50 7.40 -1.19
N VAL A 283 19.72 6.57 -2.22
CA VAL A 283 19.91 7.05 -3.61
C VAL A 283 18.70 7.84 -4.10
N LEU A 284 17.48 7.43 -3.75
CA LEU A 284 16.27 8.18 -4.10
C LEU A 284 16.31 9.63 -3.58
N TYR A 285 16.88 9.85 -2.41
CA TYR A 285 17.05 11.17 -1.84
C TYR A 285 18.17 11.96 -2.51
N GLU A 286 19.30 11.33 -2.81
CA GLU A 286 20.41 11.98 -3.55
C GLU A 286 19.93 12.48 -4.93
N CYS A 287 19.17 11.66 -5.66
CA CYS A 287 18.60 12.06 -6.96
C CYS A 287 17.59 13.20 -6.82
N HIS A 288 16.73 13.16 -5.82
CA HIS A 288 15.76 14.22 -5.55
C HIS A 288 16.44 15.55 -5.22
N ASP A 289 17.46 15.51 -4.34
CA ASP A 289 18.21 16.70 -3.94
C ASP A 289 19.04 17.25 -5.10
N ALA A 290 19.66 16.39 -5.92
CA ALA A 290 20.35 16.81 -7.13
C ALA A 290 19.41 17.51 -8.12
N GLY A 291 18.18 17.02 -8.27
CA GLY A 291 17.14 17.65 -9.09
C GLY A 291 16.72 19.02 -8.56
N MET A 292 16.53 19.16 -7.24
CA MET A 292 16.23 20.46 -6.62
C MET A 292 17.41 21.44 -6.75
N ILE A 293 18.64 20.97 -6.60
CA ILE A 293 19.85 21.79 -6.80
C ILE A 293 19.96 22.23 -8.25
N SER A 294 19.65 21.38 -9.24
CA SER A 294 19.64 21.81 -10.64
C SER A 294 18.57 22.85 -10.94
N HIS A 295 17.34 22.69 -10.40
CA HIS A 295 16.28 23.67 -10.57
C HIS A 295 16.58 25.00 -9.87
N HIS A 296 17.21 24.95 -8.68
CA HIS A 296 17.62 26.14 -7.95
C HIS A 296 18.81 26.85 -8.62
N ASN A 297 19.74 26.08 -9.20
CA ASN A 297 20.84 26.64 -10.00
C ASN A 297 20.33 27.24 -11.32
N ASP A 298 19.30 26.68 -11.94
CA ASP A 298 18.66 27.29 -13.12
C ASP A 298 17.94 28.60 -12.76
N GLU A 299 17.30 28.69 -11.59
CA GLU A 299 16.77 29.96 -11.07
C GLU A 299 17.88 30.96 -10.74
N LEU A 300 18.94 30.55 -10.05
CA LEU A 300 20.08 31.42 -9.72
C LEU A 300 20.85 31.87 -10.97
N MET A 301 20.95 31.04 -12.01
CA MET A 301 21.51 31.41 -13.30
C MET A 301 20.59 32.36 -14.09
N SER A 302 19.26 32.20 -13.96
CA SER A 302 18.27 33.12 -14.54
C SER A 302 18.24 34.49 -13.83
N TYR A 303 18.45 34.51 -12.50
CA TYR A 303 18.61 35.73 -11.71
C TYR A 303 19.97 36.42 -11.95
N ALA A 304 21.06 35.66 -12.08
CA ALA A 304 22.38 36.20 -12.43
C ALA A 304 22.39 36.81 -13.84
N TRP A 305 21.68 36.21 -14.80
CA TRP A 305 21.51 36.78 -16.15
C TRP A 305 20.62 38.03 -16.20
N ARG A 306 19.69 38.23 -15.24
CA ARG A 306 18.88 39.45 -15.14
C ARG A 306 19.61 40.62 -14.49
N CYS A 307 20.59 40.38 -13.62
CA CYS A 307 21.39 41.44 -13.00
C CYS A 307 22.53 41.99 -13.89
N GLN A 308 22.83 41.35 -15.03
CA GLN A 308 23.87 41.82 -15.97
C GLN A 308 23.30 42.62 -17.17
N ARG A 309 22.01 42.97 -17.14
CA ARG A 309 21.31 43.72 -18.18
C ARG A 309 20.56 44.96 -17.68
N ALA A 310 20.95 45.49 -16.51
CA ALA A 310 20.54 46.82 -16.02
C ALA A 310 21.74 47.77 -16.03
#